data_AF-A0A068MXS4-F1
#
_entry.id   AF-A0A068MXS4-F1
#
_cell.length_a   1.000
_cell.length_b   1.000
_cell.length_c   1.000
_cell.angle_alpha   90.00
_cell.angle_beta   90.00
_cell.angle_gamma   90.00
#
_symmetry.space_group_name_H-M   'P 1'
#
loop_
_entity.id
_entity.type
_entity.pdbx_description
1 polymer ?
#
loop_
_entity_poly.entity_id
_entity_poly.type
_entity_poly.pdbx_seq_one_letter_code
_entity_poly.pdbx_strand_id
1 'polypeptide(L)' 'MFIREEATVKLIFDSLYDIGAINIINKKFPFPPLNRLLKSIVGVPKPIAKILLFRWFVANCPGLLTNWLYSKVRFK' A
#
# COMPACT_ATOMS: atom_id res chain seq x y z
N MET A 1 -19.89 10.94 6.19
CA MET A 1 -19.39 10.89 4.79
C MET A 1 -17.97 10.33 4.72
N PHE A 2 -17.02 10.88 5.49
CA PHE A 2 -15.60 10.45 5.54
C PHE A 2 -15.32 9.00 5.97
N ILE A 3 -16.18 8.37 6.80
CA ILE A 3 -15.95 7.00 7.31
C ILE A 3 -15.95 5.96 6.19
N ARG A 4 -16.81 6.13 5.16
CA ARG A 4 -16.85 5.21 4.01
C ARG A 4 -15.62 5.34 3.14
N GLU A 5 -15.13 6.57 2.95
CA GLU A 5 -13.91 6.85 2.20
C GLU A 5 -12.69 6.29 2.92
N GLU A 6 -12.59 6.51 4.22
CA GLU A 6 -11.53 5.96 5.07
C GLU A 6 -11.50 4.43 5.04
N ALA A 7 -12.66 3.77 5.17
CA ALA A 7 -12.76 2.31 5.10
C ALA A 7 -12.31 1.78 3.73
N THR A 8 -12.71 2.44 2.65
CA THR A 8 -12.33 2.06 1.28
C THR A 8 -10.82 2.22 1.08
N VAL A 9 -10.24 3.35 1.49
CA VAL A 9 -8.79 3.61 1.39
C VAL A 9 -7.99 2.58 2.19
N LYS A 10 -8.45 2.23 3.39
CA LYS A 10 -7.83 1.18 4.21
C LYS A 10 -7.88 -0.20 3.55
N LEU A 11 -8.95 -0.54 2.84
CA LEU A 11 -9.04 -1.78 2.06
C LEU A 11 -8.10 -1.79 0.85
N ILE A 12 -7.92 -0.63 0.19
CA ILE A 12 -6.94 -0.47 -0.88
C ILE A 12 -5.53 -0.69 -0.33
N PHE A 13 -5.18 -0.12 0.84
CA PHE A 13 -3.87 -0.35 1.46
C PHE A 13 -3.66 -1.80 1.88
N ASP A 14 -4.67 -2.48 2.41
CA ASP A 14 -4.55 -3.90 2.73
C ASP A 14 -4.24 -4.72 1.47
N SER A 15 -4.95 -4.47 0.37
CA SER A 15 -4.72 -5.13 -0.92
C SER A 15 -3.32 -4.84 -1.47
N LEU A 16 -2.88 -3.59 -1.41
CA LEU A 16 -1.54 -3.18 -1.85
C LEU A 16 -0.44 -3.82 -1.02
N TYR A 17 -0.64 -3.93 0.29
CA TYR A 17 0.31 -4.59 1.18
C TYR A 17 0.44 -6.08 0.85
N ASP A 18 -0.69 -6.78 0.69
CA ASP A 18 -0.68 -8.23 0.43
C ASP A 18 0.05 -8.57 -0.88
N ILE A 19 -0.22 -7.84 -1.96
CA ILE A 19 0.43 -8.07 -3.26
C ILE A 19 1.88 -7.57 -3.23
N GLY A 20 2.11 -6.37 -2.70
CA GLY A 20 3.41 -5.71 -2.70
C GLY A 20 4.45 -6.43 -1.85
N ALA A 21 4.08 -6.82 -0.62
CA ALA A 21 5.00 -7.48 0.29
C ALA A 21 5.45 -8.85 -0.24
N ILE A 22 4.52 -9.65 -0.80
CA ILE A 22 4.85 -10.94 -1.42
C ILE A 22 5.78 -10.74 -2.63
N ASN A 23 5.49 -9.75 -3.48
CA ASN A 23 6.32 -9.48 -4.66
C ASN A 23 7.74 -9.04 -4.27
N ILE A 24 7.88 -8.19 -3.26
CA ILE A 24 9.18 -7.78 -2.73
C ILE A 24 9.95 -8.97 -2.18
N ILE A 25 9.28 -9.86 -1.43
CA ILE A 25 9.91 -11.08 -0.90
C ILE A 25 10.42 -11.97 -2.04
N ASN A 26 9.59 -12.21 -3.06
CA ASN A 26 9.97 -13.00 -4.24
C ASN A 26 11.18 -12.42 -4.98
N LYS A 27 11.23 -11.10 -5.14
CA LYS A 27 12.31 -10.43 -5.88
C LYS A 27 13.62 -10.35 -5.09
N LYS A 28 13.55 -10.10 -3.78
CA LYS A 28 14.74 -9.87 -2.93
C LYS A 28 15.29 -11.15 -2.30
N PHE A 29 14.46 -12.17 -2.08
CA PHE A 29 14.84 -13.40 -1.41
C PHE A 29 14.54 -14.61 -2.31
N PRO A 30 15.41 -14.91 -3.28
CA PRO A 30 15.22 -16.04 -4.20
C PRO A 30 15.46 -17.40 -3.52
N PHE A 31 16.14 -17.43 -2.37
CA PHE A 31 16.42 -18.66 -1.63
C PHE A 31 15.13 -19.29 -1.07
N PRO A 32 14.73 -20.51 -1.48
CA PRO A 32 13.40 -21.06 -1.18
C PRO A 32 13.04 -21.19 0.31
N PRO A 33 13.92 -21.63 1.21
CA PRO A 33 13.62 -21.71 2.65
C PRO A 33 13.35 -20.33 3.25
N LEU A 34 14.23 -19.36 2.98
CA LEU A 34 14.10 -17.99 3.49
C LEU A 34 12.87 -17.29 2.90
N ASN A 35 12.58 -17.53 1.62
CA ASN A 35 11.38 -17.01 0.95
C ASN A 35 10.10 -17.51 1.63
N ARG A 36 10.02 -18.82 1.92
CA ARG A 36 8.86 -19.41 2.63
C ARG A 36 8.71 -18.86 4.04
N LEU A 37 9.80 -18.72 4.79
CA LEU A 37 9.79 -18.13 6.13
C LEU A 37 9.32 -16.67 6.10
N LEU A 38 9.82 -15.87 5.16
CA LEU A 38 9.40 -14.47 5.05
C LEU A 38 7.92 -14.34 4.66
N LYS A 39 7.43 -15.23 3.79
CA LYS A 39 6.00 -15.28 3.44
C LYS A 39 5.11 -15.69 4.61
N SER A 40 5.56 -16.55 5.53
CA SER A 40 4.75 -16.93 6.68
C SER A 40 4.59 -15.80 7.70
N ILE A 41 5.61 -14.93 7.81
CA ILE A 41 5.59 -13.78 8.73
C ILE A 41 5.16 -12.47 8.07
N VAL A 42 4.87 -12.47 6.75
CA VAL A 42 4.58 -11.25 5.98
C VAL A 42 3.36 -10.48 6.50
N GLY A 43 2.40 -11.17 7.15
CA GLY A 43 1.20 -10.53 7.70
C GLY A 43 1.44 -9.81 9.04
N VAL A 44 2.52 -10.11 9.76
CA VAL A 44 2.80 -9.56 11.10
C VAL A 44 2.89 -8.03 11.11
N PRO A 45 3.60 -7.37 10.16
CA PRO A 45 3.69 -5.92 10.14
C PRO A 45 2.45 -5.24 9.54
N LYS A 46 1.47 -6.00 9.00
CA LYS A 46 0.33 -5.47 8.25
C LYS A 46 -0.47 -4.41 9.01
N PRO A 47 -0.84 -4.58 10.31
CA PRO A 47 -1.60 -3.57 11.04
C PRO A 47 -0.84 -2.25 11.19
N ILE A 48 0.46 -2.31 11.44
CA ILE A 48 1.32 -1.13 11.59
C ILE A 48 1.51 -0.45 10.23
N ALA A 49 1.79 -1.24 9.17
CA ALA A 49 1.90 -0.73 7.81
C ALA A 49 0.63 -0.02 7.37
N LYS A 50 -0.55 -0.56 7.70
CA LYS A 50 -1.85 0.07 7.43
C LYS A 50 -1.99 1.44 8.10
N ILE A 51 -1.59 1.56 9.37
CA ILE A 51 -1.62 2.84 10.10
C ILE A 51 -0.65 3.85 9.47
N LEU A 52 0.56 3.41 9.15
CA LEU A 52 1.59 4.27 8.55
C LEU A 52 1.18 4.75 7.16
N LEU A 53 0.69 3.85 6.30
CA LEU A 53 0.19 4.18 4.97
C LEU A 53 -0.98 5.14 5.04
N PHE A 54 -1.90 4.94 5.98
CA PHE A 54 -3.02 5.86 6.16
C PHE A 54 -2.58 7.25 6.64
N ARG A 55 -1.67 7.34 7.61
CA ARG A 55 -1.12 8.63 8.06
C ARG A 55 -0.39 9.36 6.94
N TRP A 56 0.44 8.65 6.19
CA TRP A 56 1.14 9.19 5.02
C TRP A 56 0.13 9.67 3.96
N PHE A 57 -0.90 8.89 3.69
CA PHE A 57 -1.94 9.24 2.74
C PHE A 57 -2.68 10.51 3.15
N VAL A 58 -3.13 10.63 4.39
CA VAL A 58 -3.81 11.86 4.86
C VAL A 58 -2.91 13.08 4.69
N ALA A 59 -1.61 12.96 4.97
CA ALA A 59 -0.65 14.06 4.81
C ALA A 59 -0.38 14.44 3.35
N ASN A 60 -0.47 13.50 2.40
CA ASN A 60 -0.07 13.70 1.00
C ASN A 60 -1.23 13.70 0.00
N CYS A 61 -2.43 13.25 0.40
CA CYS A 61 -3.59 13.04 -0.47
C CYS A 61 -3.98 14.30 -1.27
N PRO A 62 -4.05 15.51 -0.68
CA PRO A 62 -4.39 16.71 -1.45
C PRO A 62 -3.44 16.95 -2.62
N GLY A 63 -2.13 16.79 -2.40
CA GLY A 63 -1.09 16.96 -3.41
C GLY A 63 -1.09 15.84 -4.46
N LEU A 64 -1.27 14.59 -4.04
CA LEU A 64 -1.37 13.45 -4.96
C LEU A 64 -2.61 13.58 -5.87
N LEU A 65 -3.75 13.97 -5.30
CA LEU A 65 -4.99 14.12 -6.02
C LEU A 65 -4.93 15.29 -7.00
N THR A 66 -4.43 16.45 -6.58
CA THR A 66 -4.27 17.60 -7.48
C THR A 66 -3.28 17.30 -8.60
N ASN A 67 -2.14 16.68 -8.32
CA ASN A 67 -1.18 16.30 -9.37
C ASN A 67 -1.75 15.25 -10.34
N TRP A 68 -2.49 14.26 -9.83
CA TRP A 68 -3.14 13.26 -10.68
C TRP A 68 -4.21 13.89 -11.57
N LEU A 69 -5.10 14.73 -11.01
CA LEU A 69 -6.11 15.47 -11.76
C LEU A 69 -5.46 16.37 -12.81
N TYR A 70 -4.42 17.12 -12.43
CA TYR A 70 -3.66 17.96 -13.35
C TYR A 70 -3.06 17.13 -14.49
N SER A 71 -2.50 15.95 -14.22
CA SER A 71 -1.96 15.06 -15.27
C SER A 71 -3.01 14.55 -16.26
N LYS A 72 -4.29 14.48 -15.85
CA LYS A 72 -5.41 14.03 -16.68
C LYS A 72 -6.03 15.16 -17.50
N VAL A 73 -6.00 16.38 -16.97
CA VAL A 73 -6.56 17.58 -17.62
C VAL A 73 -5.53 18.27 -18.52
N ARG A 74 -4.22 18.04 -18.30
CA ARG A 74 -3.19 18.47 -19.24
C ARG A 74 -3.39 17.71 -20.54
N PHE A 75 -4.13 18.32 -21.46
CA PHE A 75 -4.25 17.84 -22.83
C PHE A 75 -2.85 17.70 -23.40
N LYS A 76 -2.58 16.51 -23.94
CA LYS A 76 -1.36 16.24 -24.69
C LYS A 76 -1.55 16.72 -26.13
#